data_AF-A0A6C0BET9-F1
#
_entry.id   AF-A0A6C0BET9-F1
#
_cell.length_a   1.000
_cell.length_b   1.000
_cell.length_c   1.000
_cell.angle_alpha   90.00
_cell.angle_beta   90.00
_cell.angle_gamma   90.00
#
_symmetry.space_group_name_H-M   'P 1'
#
loop_
_entity.id
_entity.type
_entity.pdbx_description
1 polymer ?
#
loop_
_entity_poly.entity_id
_entity_poly.type
_entity_poly.pdbx_seq_one_letter_code
_entity_poly.pdbx_strand_id
1 'polypeptide(L)'
;MSWTRIHTDSCNYKQNLSENVSQLSYMLDPIKFEHCSKCRNELGLVGGTSVGVPTGNMVDLENNLIGIDRPNTRCPTYKYLPRDDNVVQGKEYIKPVQHPEVDVNMMQLRPCQMFSYHEIPQPPLMHQSICPRR
;
A
#
# COMPACT_ATOMS: atom_id res chain seq x y z
N MET A 1 6.15 24.28 -49.93
CA MET A 1 6.95 23.74 -48.82
C MET A 1 7.22 24.88 -47.84
N SER A 2 6.42 24.98 -46.78
CA SER A 2 6.57 26.05 -45.77
C SER A 2 7.55 25.58 -44.69
N TRP A 3 8.59 26.37 -44.43
CA TRP A 3 9.63 26.12 -43.44
C TRP A 3 9.18 26.71 -42.09
N THR A 4 8.28 26.04 -41.38
CA THR A 4 7.86 26.46 -40.03
C THR A 4 8.76 25.80 -39.00
N ARG A 5 9.47 26.63 -38.23
CA ARG A 5 10.51 26.25 -37.25
C ARG A 5 9.93 25.69 -35.93
N ILE A 6 8.89 24.85 -36.02
CA ILE A 6 8.06 24.44 -34.87
C ILE A 6 8.85 23.60 -33.85
N HIS A 7 9.77 22.74 -34.32
CA HIS A 7 10.58 21.88 -33.45
C HIS A 7 11.53 22.68 -32.52
N THR A 8 11.98 23.87 -32.94
CA THR A 8 12.90 24.69 -32.12
C THR A 8 12.19 25.77 -31.32
N ASP A 9 10.87 25.78 -31.31
CA ASP A 9 10.12 26.69 -30.44
C ASP A 9 10.42 26.33 -28.97
N SER A 10 10.83 27.32 -28.19
CA SER A 10 11.15 27.15 -26.77
C SER A 10 9.99 26.55 -25.97
N CYS A 11 8.75 26.78 -26.39
CA CYS A 11 7.57 26.18 -25.77
C CYS A 11 7.47 24.68 -26.09
N ASN A 12 7.58 24.32 -27.37
CA ASN A 12 7.52 22.93 -27.84
C ASN A 12 8.65 22.07 -27.26
N TYR A 13 9.87 22.61 -27.20
CA TYR A 13 11.01 21.93 -26.59
C TYR A 13 10.81 21.69 -25.09
N LYS A 14 10.31 22.68 -24.34
CA LYS A 14 10.00 22.52 -22.91
C LYS A 14 8.89 21.50 -22.67
N GLN A 15 7.86 21.50 -23.51
CA GLN A 15 6.76 20.54 -23.44
C GLN A 15 7.26 19.10 -23.67
N ASN A 16 8.03 18.88 -24.75
CA ASN A 16 8.65 17.58 -25.03
C ASN A 16 9.58 17.13 -23.90
N LEU A 17 10.42 18.03 -23.36
CA LEU A 17 11.28 17.71 -22.23
C LEU A 17 10.46 17.31 -20.99
N SER A 18 9.38 18.05 -20.69
CA SER A 18 8.48 17.77 -19.57
C SER A 18 7.80 16.40 -19.71
N GLU A 19 7.31 16.07 -20.91
CA GLU A 19 6.67 14.77 -21.18
C GLU A 19 7.66 13.60 -21.02
N ASN A 20 8.93 13.79 -21.38
CA ASN A 20 9.97 12.77 -21.20
C ASN A 20 10.45 12.65 -19.73
N VAL A 21 10.58 13.76 -19.00
CA VAL A 21 11.09 13.76 -17.61
C VAL A 21 10.00 13.46 -16.57
N SER A 22 8.74 13.76 -16.86
CA SER A 22 7.61 13.49 -15.95
C SER A 22 7.34 12.01 -15.72
N GLN A 23 7.61 11.16 -16.71
CA GLN A 23 7.57 9.71 -16.51
C GLN A 23 8.67 9.24 -15.54
N LEU A 24 9.85 9.86 -15.61
CA LEU A 24 10.97 9.57 -14.74
C LEU A 24 10.65 9.97 -13.29
N SER A 25 10.03 11.13 -13.05
CA SER A 25 9.67 11.56 -11.69
C SER A 25 8.67 10.60 -11.03
N TYR A 26 7.72 10.05 -11.81
CA TYR A 26 6.77 9.04 -11.32
C TYR A 26 7.41 7.66 -11.09
N MET A 27 8.49 7.32 -11.80
CA MET A 27 9.26 6.10 -11.55
C MET A 27 10.22 6.23 -10.37
N LEU A 28 10.74 7.44 -10.13
CA LEU A 28 11.73 7.72 -9.09
C LEU A 28 11.13 8.11 -7.74
N ASP A 29 9.82 8.34 -7.64
CA ASP A 29 9.17 8.65 -6.37
C ASP A 29 9.19 7.42 -5.42
N PRO A 30 10.00 7.45 -4.33
CA PRO A 30 10.07 6.32 -3.41
C PRO A 30 8.82 6.18 -2.53
N ILE A 31 7.95 7.21 -2.49
CA ILE A 31 6.70 7.23 -1.69
C ILE A 31 5.54 6.59 -2.46
N LYS A 32 5.70 6.40 -3.78
CA LYS A 32 4.69 5.77 -4.64
C LYS A 32 4.34 4.34 -4.21
N PHE A 33 5.33 3.62 -3.68
CA PHE A 33 5.17 2.25 -3.25
C PHE A 33 4.97 2.16 -1.74
N GLU A 34 4.44 1.02 -1.33
CA GLU A 34 4.26 0.75 0.08
C GLU A 34 5.61 0.70 0.80
N HIS A 35 5.71 1.40 1.93
CA HIS A 35 6.96 1.50 2.67
C HIS A 35 7.34 0.15 3.32
N CYS A 36 8.61 -0.25 3.21
CA CYS A 36 9.09 -1.53 3.75
C CYS A 36 8.90 -1.64 5.28
N SER A 37 9.04 -0.53 6.02
CA SER A 37 8.81 -0.46 7.47
C SER A 37 7.46 0.13 7.81
N LYS A 38 6.39 -0.60 7.51
CA LYS A 38 5.02 -0.22 7.88
C LYS A 38 4.88 -0.15 9.40
N CYS A 39 4.16 0.85 9.87
CA CYS A 39 3.85 1.02 11.28
C CYS A 39 2.48 1.71 11.43
N ARG A 40 1.84 1.50 12.58
CA ARG A 40 0.52 2.07 12.87
C ARG A 40 0.68 3.38 13.64
N ASN A 41 0.10 4.45 13.13
CA ASN A 41 -0.04 5.69 13.87
C ASN A 41 -1.10 5.53 14.97
N GLU A 42 -0.74 5.75 16.24
CA GLU A 42 -1.73 5.61 17.34
C GLU A 42 -2.48 6.91 17.64
N LEU A 43 -1.91 8.07 17.30
CA LEU A 43 -2.46 9.38 17.69
C LEU A 43 -2.56 10.33 16.48
N GLY A 44 -3.53 11.25 16.54
CA GLY A 44 -3.59 12.45 15.70
C GLY A 44 -4.00 12.30 14.24
N LEU A 45 -4.00 11.09 13.68
CA LEU A 45 -4.40 10.84 12.29
C LEU A 45 -5.83 10.31 12.20
N VAL A 46 -6.72 11.12 11.62
CA VAL A 46 -8.06 10.69 11.24
C VAL A 46 -7.93 9.90 9.93
N GLY A 47 -8.13 8.58 9.99
CA GLY A 47 -8.04 7.70 8.81
C GLY A 47 -6.70 6.98 8.61
N GLY A 48 -5.87 6.85 9.66
CA GLY A 48 -4.68 5.98 9.61
C GLY A 48 -5.00 4.48 9.59
N THR A 49 -3.99 3.64 9.34
CA THR A 49 -4.07 2.17 9.33
C THR A 49 -4.25 1.61 10.75
N SER A 50 -5.48 1.59 11.26
CA SER A 50 -5.79 1.05 12.60
C SER A 50 -5.79 -0.49 12.67
N VAL A 51 -5.89 -1.15 11.51
CA VAL A 51 -6.06 -2.59 11.32
C VAL A 51 -4.77 -3.30 10.91
N GLY A 52 -4.73 -4.62 11.12
CA GLY A 52 -3.65 -5.48 10.65
C GLY A 52 -3.55 -5.46 9.13
N VAL A 53 -2.33 -5.47 8.62
CA VAL A 53 -2.01 -5.48 7.18
C VAL A 53 -1.63 -6.92 6.79
N PRO A 54 -2.00 -7.41 5.59
CA PRO A 54 -1.54 -8.72 5.12
C PRO A 54 -0.02 -8.83 5.12
N THR A 55 0.50 -10.01 5.44
CA THR A 55 1.94 -10.33 5.40
C THR A 55 2.51 -10.30 3.98
N GLY A 56 1.72 -10.70 2.99
CA GLY A 56 2.10 -10.69 1.58
C GLY A 56 2.15 -9.28 0.94
N ASN A 57 2.49 -9.26 -0.35
CA ASN A 57 2.51 -8.01 -1.12
C ASN A 57 1.08 -7.47 -1.29
N MET A 58 0.83 -6.25 -0.79
CA MET A 58 -0.49 -5.61 -0.86
C MET A 58 -0.90 -5.33 -2.31
N VAL A 59 0.04 -4.94 -3.17
CA VAL A 59 -0.27 -4.61 -4.57
C VAL A 59 -0.78 -5.85 -5.32
N ASP A 60 -0.13 -6.99 -5.11
CA ASP A 60 -0.55 -8.25 -5.74
C ASP A 60 -1.88 -8.74 -5.17
N LEU A 61 -2.11 -8.55 -3.87
CA LEU A 61 -3.41 -8.85 -3.26
C LEU A 61 -4.54 -8.02 -3.88
N GLU A 62 -4.38 -6.70 -3.98
CA GLU A 62 -5.38 -5.81 -4.56
C GLU A 62 -5.62 -6.12 -6.04
N ASN A 63 -4.56 -6.37 -6.82
CA ASN A 63 -4.68 -6.80 -8.20
C ASN A 63 -5.50 -8.09 -8.33
N ASN A 64 -5.30 -9.03 -7.39
CA ASN A 64 -6.06 -10.27 -7.35
C ASN A 64 -7.52 -10.04 -6.93
N LEU A 65 -7.78 -9.23 -5.91
CA LEU A 65 -9.14 -8.96 -5.43
C LEU A 65 -9.97 -8.19 -6.48
N ILE A 66 -9.36 -7.27 -7.21
CA ILE A 66 -9.98 -6.56 -8.35
C ILE A 66 -10.15 -7.52 -9.54
N GLY A 67 -9.32 -8.57 -9.63
CA GLY A 67 -9.36 -9.58 -10.68
C GLY A 67 -8.63 -9.17 -11.96
N ILE A 68 -7.67 -8.26 -11.87
CA ILE A 68 -6.83 -7.82 -12.99
C ILE A 68 -5.95 -8.98 -13.50
N ASP A 69 -5.50 -9.83 -12.58
CA ASP A 69 -4.66 -10.99 -12.85
C ASP A 69 -5.44 -12.22 -13.35
N ARG A 70 -6.74 -12.05 -13.66
CA ARG A 70 -7.61 -13.11 -14.19
C ARG A 70 -8.06 -12.79 -15.61
N PRO A 71 -8.08 -13.79 -16.50
CA PRO A 71 -8.57 -13.59 -17.86
C PRO A 71 -10.08 -13.35 -17.83
N ASN A 72 -10.53 -12.34 -18.58
CA ASN A 72 -11.96 -12.02 -18.71
C ASN A 72 -12.69 -13.11 -19.50
N THR A 73 -13.07 -14.18 -18.81
CA THR A 73 -13.71 -15.37 -19.38
C THR A 73 -14.90 -15.79 -18.53
N ARG A 74 -15.86 -16.50 -19.15
CA ARG A 74 -17.02 -17.07 -18.44
C ARG A 74 -16.70 -18.42 -17.79
N CYS A 75 -15.55 -19.01 -18.08
CA CYS A 75 -15.12 -20.30 -17.57
C CYS A 75 -14.91 -20.23 -16.04
N PRO A 76 -15.53 -21.13 -15.24
CA PRO A 76 -15.46 -21.06 -13.78
C PRO A 76 -14.06 -21.35 -13.23
N THR A 77 -13.23 -22.08 -13.98
CA THR A 77 -11.86 -22.45 -13.60
C THR A 77 -10.90 -21.26 -13.45
N TYR A 78 -11.20 -20.14 -14.11
CA TYR A 78 -10.38 -18.91 -14.09
C TYR A 78 -11.00 -17.80 -13.24
N LYS A 79 -12.12 -18.06 -12.58
CA LYS A 79 -12.71 -17.14 -11.60
C LYS A 79 -11.99 -17.29 -10.25
N TYR A 80 -12.21 -16.33 -9.37
CA TYR A 80 -11.76 -16.44 -7.98
C TYR A 80 -12.37 -17.70 -7.34
N LEU A 81 -11.51 -18.57 -6.82
CA LEU A 81 -11.88 -19.75 -6.06
C LEU A 81 -11.27 -19.57 -4.66
N PRO A 82 -12.09 -19.41 -3.61
CA PRO A 82 -11.58 -19.31 -2.26
C PRO A 82 -10.84 -20.60 -1.91
N ARG A 83 -9.67 -20.47 -1.30
CA ARG A 83 -8.85 -21.55 -0.78
C ARG A 83 -8.80 -21.44 0.74
N ASP A 84 -8.81 -22.56 1.44
CA ASP A 84 -8.83 -22.59 2.91
C ASP A 84 -7.46 -22.24 3.53
N ASP A 85 -6.42 -22.11 2.71
CA ASP A 85 -5.02 -22.01 3.16
C ASP A 85 -4.57 -20.56 3.43
N ASN A 86 -5.46 -19.57 3.53
CA ASN A 86 -5.14 -18.13 3.65
C ASN A 86 -4.13 -17.64 2.59
N VAL A 87 -4.12 -18.26 1.41
CA VAL A 87 -3.26 -17.89 0.30
C VAL A 87 -4.12 -17.55 -0.91
N VAL A 88 -3.78 -16.43 -1.54
CA VAL A 88 -4.43 -15.94 -2.75
C VAL A 88 -3.43 -16.00 -3.90
N GLN A 89 -3.87 -16.54 -5.04
CA GLN A 89 -3.04 -16.65 -6.24
C GLN A 89 -3.87 -16.40 -7.51
N GLY A 90 -3.28 -15.70 -8.47
CA GLY A 90 -3.83 -15.49 -9.81
C GLY A 90 -3.74 -16.75 -10.68
N LYS A 91 -4.58 -16.82 -11.73
CA LYS A 91 -4.52 -17.88 -12.74
C LYS A 91 -4.73 -17.29 -14.12
N GLU A 92 -3.79 -17.53 -15.03
CA GLU A 92 -3.85 -17.04 -16.41
C GLU A 92 -4.24 -18.15 -17.41
N TYR A 93 -4.90 -17.77 -18.51
CA TYR A 93 -5.35 -18.71 -19.56
C TYR A 93 -4.29 -18.93 -20.66
N ILE A 94 -3.58 -17.86 -21.05
CA ILE A 94 -2.83 -17.81 -22.31
C ILE A 94 -1.34 -18.15 -22.12
N LYS A 95 -0.80 -17.91 -20.92
CA LYS A 95 0.60 -18.18 -20.60
C LYS A 95 0.67 -18.97 -19.29
N PRO A 96 1.55 -19.97 -19.18
CA PRO A 96 1.86 -20.64 -17.92
C PRO A 96 2.73 -19.71 -17.06
N VAL A 97 2.18 -18.55 -16.68
CA VAL A 97 2.82 -17.65 -15.72
C VAL A 97 2.42 -18.12 -14.33
N GLN A 98 3.42 -18.47 -13.52
CA GLN A 98 3.20 -18.66 -12.10
C GLN A 98 3.07 -17.29 -11.45
N HIS A 99 1.84 -16.94 -11.07
CA HIS A 99 1.62 -15.76 -10.22
C HIS A 99 2.20 -16.03 -8.83
N PRO A 100 2.79 -15.03 -8.17
CA PRO A 100 3.25 -15.18 -6.80
C PRO A 100 2.07 -15.52 -5.88
N GLU A 101 2.31 -16.42 -4.93
CA GLU A 101 1.37 -16.71 -3.86
C GLU A 101 1.42 -15.59 -2.82
N VAL A 102 0.26 -15.02 -2.50
CA VAL A 102 0.13 -13.93 -1.52
C VAL A 102 -0.52 -14.48 -0.25
N ASP A 103 0.23 -14.46 0.85
CA ASP A 103 -0.28 -14.80 2.18
C ASP A 103 -1.16 -13.64 2.72
N VAL A 104 -2.39 -13.96 3.11
CA VAL A 104 -3.38 -13.00 3.65
C VAL A 104 -3.49 -13.06 5.18
N ASN A 105 -2.59 -13.75 5.88
CA ASN A 105 -2.51 -13.66 7.33
C ASN A 105 -2.32 -12.21 7.78
N MET A 106 -3.13 -11.78 8.76
CA MET A 106 -3.07 -10.43 9.29
C MET A 106 -1.85 -10.26 10.20
N MET A 107 -0.95 -9.36 9.83
CA MET A 107 0.15 -8.92 10.69
C MET A 107 -0.23 -7.65 11.44
N GLN A 108 -0.10 -7.68 12.76
CA GLN A 108 -0.26 -6.49 13.57
C GLN A 108 0.98 -5.59 13.45
N LEU A 109 0.78 -4.36 12.99
CA LEU A 109 1.84 -3.38 12.83
C LEU A 109 2.29 -2.83 14.20
N ARG A 110 3.59 -2.57 14.34
CA ARG A 110 4.14 -1.88 15.53
C ARG A 110 3.66 -0.43 15.56
N PRO A 111 3.48 0.16 16.74
CA PRO A 111 3.11 1.55 16.85
C PRO A 111 4.27 2.48 16.45
N CYS A 112 3.95 3.55 15.76
CA CYS A 112 4.85 4.66 15.45
C CYS A 112 4.07 5.97 15.49
N GLN A 113 4.77 7.10 15.53
CA GLN A 113 4.14 8.42 15.48
C GLN A 113 4.86 9.31 14.49
N MET A 114 4.10 10.04 13.69
CA MET A 114 4.64 11.07 12.81
C MET A 114 5.00 12.35 13.56
N PHE A 115 4.27 12.63 14.65
CA PHE A 115 4.49 13.79 15.52
C PHE A 115 4.97 13.34 16.90
N SER A 116 5.91 14.10 17.48
CA SER A 116 6.34 13.87 18.86
C SER A 116 5.28 14.37 19.84
N TYR A 117 4.54 13.43 20.44
CA TYR A 117 3.65 13.72 21.56
C TYR A 117 4.47 13.70 22.85
N HIS A 118 4.47 14.80 23.58
CA HIS A 118 5.10 14.85 24.90
C HIS A 118 4.27 14.01 25.87
N GLU A 119 4.95 13.31 26.77
CA GLU A 119 4.28 12.55 27.82
C GLU A 119 3.39 13.48 28.65
N ILE A 120 2.11 13.14 28.76
CA ILE A 120 1.20 13.83 29.66
C ILE A 120 1.59 13.37 31.08
N PRO A 121 1.82 14.29 32.04
CA PRO A 121 2.16 13.89 33.40
C PRO A 121 1.05 12.97 33.95
N GLN A 122 1.43 11.76 34.31
CA GLN A 122 0.49 10.80 34.90
C GLN A 122 0.05 11.31 36.28
N PRO A 123 -1.20 11.06 36.68
CA PRO A 123 -1.63 11.38 38.03
C PRO A 123 -0.77 10.60 39.04
N PRO A 124 -0.47 11.17 40.21
CA PRO A 124 0.27 10.46 41.25
C PRO A 124 -0.48 9.18 41.64
N LEU A 125 0.29 8.13 41.98
CA LEU A 125 -0.26 6.85 42.41
C LEU A 125 -1.23 7.06 43.58
N MET A 126 -2.45 6.51 43.46
CA MET A 126 -3.45 6.58 44.51
C MET A 126 -2.95 5.80 45.73
N HIS A 127 -2.73 6.51 46.84
CA HIS A 127 -2.36 5.86 48.10
C HIS A 127 -3.61 5.14 48.65
N GLN A 128 -3.71 3.83 48.42
CA GLN A 128 -4.76 3.02 49.03
C GLN A 128 -4.45 2.85 50.51
N SER A 129 -5.10 3.64 51.37
CA SER A 129 -5.09 3.39 52.81
C SER A 129 -5.89 2.12 53.06
N ILE A 130 -5.17 1.02 53.31
CA ILE A 130 -5.79 -0.21 53.78
C ILE A 130 -6.40 0.09 55.15
N CYS A 131 -7.73 0.08 55.25
CA CYS A 131 -8.39 0.15 56.55
C CYS A 131 -7.89 -1.02 57.42
N PRO A 132 -7.38 -0.77 58.64
CA PRO A 132 -6.96 -1.86 59.52
C PRO A 132 -8.20 -2.71 59.84
N ARG A 133 -8.13 -4.00 59.51
CA ARG A 133 -9.16 -4.97 59.91
C ARG A 133 -9.17 -5.03 61.43
N ARG A 134 -10.34 -4.76 62.01
CA ARG A 134 -10.61 -4.77 63.45
C ARG A 134 -10.89 -6.18 63.94
#